data_AF-A0A7K2M2H6-F1
#
_entry.id   AF-A0A7K2M2H6-F1
#
_cell.length_a   1.000
_cell.length_b   1.000
_cell.length_c   1.000
_cell.angle_alpha   90.00
_cell.angle_beta   90.00
_cell.angle_gamma   90.00
#
_symmetry.space_group_name_H-M   'P 1'
#
loop_
_entity.id
_entity.type
_entity.pdbx_description
1 polymer ?
#
loop_
_entity_poly.entity_id
_entity_poly.type
_entity_poly.pdbx_seq_one_letter_code
_entity_poly.pdbx_strand_id
1 'polypeptide(L)'
;MRNQPEPVIEAAFLNVQNAAMYMGISVNTLYVWRHRRQGPPSFRMGPGGRVMYRRDLLDAWLSEQQQADSRSNPALDPLNRAPRQRERRRAA
;
A
#
# COMPACT_ATOMS: atom_id res chain seq x y z
N MET A 1 -13.26 -6.96 39.19
CA MET A 1 -14.02 -7.33 37.98
C MET A 1 -13.09 -7.16 36.79
N ARG A 2 -12.76 -8.24 36.06
CA ARG A 2 -11.91 -8.14 34.86
C ARG A 2 -12.77 -7.57 33.74
N ASN A 3 -12.49 -6.36 33.28
CA ASN A 3 -13.05 -5.82 32.05
C ASN A 3 -12.47 -6.64 30.89
N GLN A 4 -13.21 -7.65 30.44
CA GLN A 4 -12.96 -8.25 29.15
C GLN A 4 -13.43 -7.23 28.10
N PRO A 5 -12.58 -6.79 27.16
CA PRO A 5 -13.04 -5.96 26.07
C PRO A 5 -14.03 -6.79 25.24
N GLU A 6 -15.26 -6.29 25.11
CA GLU A 6 -16.25 -6.85 24.18
C GLU A 6 -15.61 -6.99 22.79
N PRO A 7 -15.85 -8.09 22.07
CA PRO A 7 -15.28 -8.28 20.74
C PRO A 7 -15.83 -7.19 19.81
N VAL A 8 -15.01 -6.19 19.52
CA VAL A 8 -15.32 -5.16 18.54
C VAL A 8 -15.25 -5.85 17.17
N ILE A 9 -16.43 -6.05 16.55
CA ILE A 9 -16.49 -6.51 15.17
C ILE A 9 -16.03 -5.34 14.28
N GLU A 10 -14.74 -5.30 14.00
CA GLU A 10 -14.19 -4.33 13.06
C GLU A 10 -14.62 -4.69 11.65
N ALA A 11 -15.15 -3.71 10.91
CA ALA A 11 -15.56 -3.92 9.53
C ALA A 11 -14.35 -4.35 8.68
N ALA A 12 -14.38 -5.58 8.17
CA ALA A 12 -13.31 -6.11 7.32
C ALA A 12 -13.19 -5.37 5.97
N PHE A 13 -14.24 -4.65 5.56
CA PHE A 13 -14.30 -3.94 4.28
C PHE A 13 -14.58 -2.45 4.46
N LEU A 14 -13.81 -1.64 3.74
CA LEU A 14 -13.93 -0.19 3.68
C LEU A 14 -14.45 0.21 2.30
N ASN A 15 -15.42 1.13 2.26
CA ASN A 15 -15.77 1.81 1.01
C ASN A 15 -14.66 2.81 0.63
N VAL A 16 -14.77 3.43 -0.56
CA VAL A 16 -13.75 4.38 -1.04
C VAL A 16 -13.54 5.58 -0.09
N GLN A 17 -14.59 6.07 0.58
CA GLN A 17 -14.50 7.20 1.51
C GLN A 17 -13.73 6.80 2.77
N ASN A 18 -14.07 5.65 3.36
CA ASN A 18 -13.40 5.13 4.55
C ASN A 18 -11.95 4.72 4.25
N ALA A 19 -11.68 4.14 3.07
CA ALA A 19 -10.32 3.81 2.66
C ALA A 19 -9.46 5.08 2.46
N ALA A 20 -10.01 6.11 1.83
CA ALA A 20 -9.33 7.39 1.67
C ALA A 20 -9.01 8.04 3.02
N MET A 21 -9.99 8.07 3.93
CA MET A 21 -9.82 8.56 5.30
C MET A 21 -8.76 7.75 6.06
N TYR A 22 -8.83 6.42 5.97
CA TYR A 22 -7.89 5.52 6.62
C TYR A 22 -6.45 5.74 6.17
N MET A 23 -6.24 5.96 4.87
CA MET A 23 -4.91 6.20 4.29
C MET A 23 -4.45 7.66 4.40
N GLY A 24 -5.32 8.58 4.84
CA GLY A 24 -5.01 10.02 4.88
C GLY A 24 -4.85 10.68 3.50
N ILE A 25 -5.53 10.17 2.46
CA ILE A 25 -5.49 10.72 1.10
C ILE A 25 -6.87 11.14 0.61
N SER A 26 -6.94 11.88 -0.50
CA SER A 26 -8.23 12.27 -1.08
C SER A 26 -8.93 11.08 -1.76
N VAL A 27 -10.27 11.06 -1.71
CA VAL A 27 -11.09 10.09 -2.45
C VAL A 27 -10.81 10.16 -3.96
N ASN A 28 -10.57 11.37 -4.49
CA ASN A 28 -10.20 11.57 -5.89
C ASN A 28 -8.88 10.86 -6.23
N THR A 29 -7.90 10.88 -5.33
CA THR A 29 -6.63 10.15 -5.49
C THR A 29 -6.88 8.65 -5.66
N LEU A 30 -7.75 8.05 -4.82
CA LEU A 30 -8.12 6.64 -4.96
C LEU A 30 -8.85 6.35 -6.28
N TYR A 31 -9.72 7.25 -6.75
CA TYR A 31 -10.35 7.10 -8.06
C TYR A 31 -9.32 7.12 -9.19
N VAL A 32 -8.39 8.06 -9.17
CA VAL A 32 -7.30 8.17 -10.15
C VAL A 32 -6.43 6.92 -10.14
N TRP A 33 -6.00 6.45 -8.96
CA TRP A 33 -5.21 5.22 -8.81
C TRP A 33 -5.93 4.02 -9.39
N ARG A 34 -7.20 3.81 -9.00
CA ARG A 34 -8.00 2.71 -9.51
C ARG A 34 -8.17 2.77 -11.02
N HIS A 35 -8.41 3.95 -11.58
CA HIS A 35 -8.51 4.14 -13.03
C HIS A 35 -7.20 3.78 -13.74
N ARG A 36 -6.06 4.16 -13.15
CA ARG A 36 -4.71 3.85 -13.65
C ARG A 36 -4.22 2.44 -13.31
N ARG A 37 -5.05 1.60 -12.69
CA ARG A 37 -4.69 0.26 -12.17
C ARG A 37 -3.48 0.29 -11.23
N GLN A 38 -3.40 1.35 -10.44
CA GLN A 38 -2.43 1.54 -9.38
C GLN A 38 -3.16 1.53 -8.03
N GLY A 39 -2.39 1.46 -6.95
CA GLY A 39 -2.93 1.51 -5.61
C GLY A 39 -3.34 0.15 -5.04
N PRO A 40 -3.99 0.17 -3.87
CA PRO A 40 -4.33 -1.05 -3.15
C PRO A 40 -5.42 -1.86 -3.86
N PRO A 41 -5.44 -3.19 -3.66
CA PRO A 41 -6.46 -4.07 -4.23
C PRO A 41 -7.88 -3.61 -3.87
N SER A 42 -8.73 -3.48 -4.89
CA SER A 42 -10.14 -3.16 -4.74
C SER A 42 -11.00 -4.05 -5.62
N PHE A 43 -12.25 -4.26 -5.22
CA PHE A 43 -13.21 -5.03 -6.01
C PHE A 43 -14.61 -4.42 -5.93
N ARG A 44 -15.49 -4.84 -6.85
CA ARG A 44 -16.89 -4.46 -6.84
C ARG A 44 -17.68 -5.45 -6.00
N MET A 45 -18.34 -4.97 -4.95
CA MET A 45 -19.15 -5.79 -4.04
C MET A 45 -20.66 -5.59 -4.32
N GLY A 46 -21.35 -6.71 -4.54
CA GLY A 46 -22.81 -6.78 -4.65
C GLY A 46 -23.41 -6.18 -5.93
N PRO A 47 -24.75 -6.29 -6.07
CA PRO A 47 -25.51 -5.63 -7.12
C PRO A 47 -25.30 -4.11 -7.06
N GLY A 48 -25.02 -3.47 -8.20
CA GLY A 48 -24.66 -2.05 -8.26
C GLY A 48 -23.16 -1.76 -8.09
N GLY A 49 -22.34 -2.77 -7.78
CA GLY A 49 -20.90 -2.74 -8.00
C GLY A 49 -20.13 -1.70 -7.17
N ARG A 50 -20.52 -1.51 -5.90
CA ARG A 50 -19.83 -0.60 -4.99
C ARG A 50 -18.36 -1.01 -4.84
N VAL A 51 -17.44 -0.06 -4.96
CA VAL A 51 -16.01 -0.34 -4.82
C VAL A 51 -15.66 -0.44 -3.34
N MET A 52 -15.10 -1.58 -2.96
CA MET A 52 -14.68 -1.89 -1.60
C MET A 52 -13.21 -2.29 -1.56
N TYR A 53 -12.60 -2.03 -0.41
CA TYR A 53 -11.24 -2.40 -0.03
C TYR A 53 -11.32 -3.32 1.18
N ARG A 54 -10.58 -4.42 1.18
CA ARG A 54 -10.43 -5.26 2.37
C ARG A 54 -9.31 -4.66 3.22
N ARG A 55 -9.53 -4.49 4.53
CA ARG A 55 -8.61 -3.75 5.40
C ARG A 55 -7.22 -4.37 5.46
N ASP A 56 -7.12 -5.68 5.61
CA ASP A 56 -5.84 -6.39 5.65
C ASP A 56 -5.04 -6.27 4.35
N LEU A 57 -5.69 -6.33 3.18
CA LEU A 57 -5.03 -6.12 1.89
C LEU A 57 -4.60 -4.65 1.71
N LEU A 58 -5.35 -3.71 2.29
CA LEU A 58 -4.99 -2.31 2.31
C LEU A 58 -3.72 -2.08 3.14
N ASP A 59 -3.64 -2.70 4.32
CA ASP A 59 -2.49 -2.65 5.22
C ASP A 59 -1.25 -3.32 4.62
N ALA A 60 -1.44 -4.49 4.00
CA ALA A 60 -0.39 -5.19 3.28
C ALA A 60 0.17 -4.32 2.15
N TRP A 61 -0.70 -3.71 1.34
CA TRP A 61 -0.28 -2.82 0.27
C TRP A 61 0.49 -1.59 0.79
N LEU A 62 0.03 -0.97 1.88
CA LEU A 62 0.72 0.17 2.50
C LEU A 62 2.13 -0.22 2.97
N SER A 63 2.25 -1.41 3.56
CA SER A 63 3.53 -1.96 3.99
C SER A 63 4.45 -2.15 2.78
N GLU A 64 3.98 -2.84 1.74
CA GLU A 64 4.74 -3.06 0.50
C GLU A 64 5.22 -1.75 -0.14
N GLN A 65 4.39 -0.70 -0.15
CA GLN A 65 4.80 0.63 -0.64
C GLN A 65 5.95 1.21 0.19
N GLN A 66 5.87 1.10 1.51
CA GLN A 66 6.92 1.58 2.42
C GLN A 66 8.23 0.78 2.25
N GLN A 67 8.15 -0.54 2.05
CA GLN A 67 9.35 -1.34 1.77
C GLN A 67 9.95 -1.07 0.38
N ALA A 68 9.13 -0.69 -0.60
CA ALA A 68 9.60 -0.38 -1.95
C ALA A 68 10.25 1.01 -2.06
N ASP A 69 9.89 1.96 -1.20
CA ASP A 69 10.48 3.31 -1.23
C ASP A 69 11.87 3.33 -0.58
N SER A 70 12.88 3.79 -1.33
CA SER A 70 14.27 3.80 -0.88
C SER A 70 14.55 4.76 0.27
N ARG A 71 13.66 5.74 0.53
CA ARG A 71 13.81 6.64 1.69
C ARG A 71 13.38 5.96 2.99
N SER A 72 12.47 5.00 2.92
CA SER A 72 12.04 4.20 4.07
C SER A 72 12.69 2.82 4.16
N ASN A 73 13.38 2.36 3.11
CA ASN A 73 14.12 1.10 3.09
C ASN A 73 15.62 1.28 2.84
N PRO A 74 16.48 1.20 3.88
CA PRO A 74 17.93 1.35 3.76
C PRO A 74 18.62 0.36 2.80
N ALA A 75 18.02 -0.82 2.58
CA ALA A 75 18.56 -1.82 1.65
C ALA A 75 18.44 -1.38 0.18
N LEU A 76 17.53 -0.45 -0.12
CA LEU A 76 17.32 0.14 -1.43
C LEU A 76 17.97 1.53 -1.56
N ASP A 77 18.65 2.01 -0.52
CA ASP A 77 19.29 3.32 -0.55
C ASP A 77 20.41 3.33 -1.61
N PRO A 78 20.31 4.19 -2.64
CA PRO A 78 21.34 4.28 -3.68
C PRO A 78 22.72 4.67 -3.12
N LEU A 79 22.79 5.32 -1.96
CA LEU A 79 24.04 5.72 -1.30
C LEU A 79 24.79 4.54 -0.66
N ASN A 80 24.08 3.48 -0.28
CA ASN A 80 24.68 2.28 0.31
C ASN A 80 25.24 1.31 -0.74
N ARG A 81 25.04 1.58 -2.04
CA ARG A 81 25.50 0.68 -3.09
C ARG A 81 27.02 0.77 -3.25
N ALA A 82 27.70 -0.36 -3.10
CA ALA A 82 29.13 -0.46 -3.39
C ALA A 82 29.43 0.09 -4.80
N PRO A 83 30.51 0.87 -4.98
CA PRO A 83 30.90 1.36 -6.29
C PRO A 83 31.04 0.18 -7.25
N ARG A 84 30.26 0.18 -8.34
CA ARG A 84 30.45 -0.82 -9.40
C ARG A 84 31.84 -0.59 -9.97
N GLN A 85 32.78 -1.47 -9.65
CA GLN A 85 34.10 -1.49 -10.28
C GLN A 85 33.84 -1.60 -11.77
N ARG A 86 33.98 -0.48 -12.51
CA ARG A 86 34.00 -0.50 -13.96
C ARG A 86 35.05 -1.54 -14.32
N GLU A 87 34.61 -2.69 -14.83
CA GLU A 87 35.52 -3.68 -15.41
C GLU A 87 36.40 -2.90 -16.37
N ARG A 88 37.67 -2.75 -16.00
CA ARG A 88 38.64 -2.10 -16.86
C ARG A 88 38.62 -2.94 -18.13
N ARG A 89 38.07 -2.37 -19.22
CA ARG A 89 38.17 -2.93 -20.56
C ARG A 89 39.63 -3.35 -20.72
N ARG A 90 39.89 -4.65 -20.75
CA ARG A 90 41.20 -5.18 -21.11
C ARG A 90 41.39 -4.77 -22.56
N ALA A 91 42.22 -3.75 -22.78
CA ALA A 91 42.72 -3.43 -24.10
C ALA A 91 43.63 -4.60 -24.53
N ALA A 92 43.32 -5.18 -25.68
CA ALA A 92 44.18 -6.10 -26.41
C ALA A 92 45.05 -5.30 -27.38
#